data_AF-A0A524MGA7-F1
#
_entry.id   AF-A0A524MGA7-F1
#
_cell.length_a   1.000
_cell.length_b   1.000
_cell.length_c   1.000
_cell.angle_alpha   90.00
_cell.angle_beta   90.00
_cell.angle_gamma   90.00
#
_symmetry.space_group_name_H-M   'P 1'
#
loop_
_entity.id
_entity.type
_entity.pdbx_description
1 polymer ?
#
loop_
_entity_poly.entity_id
_entity_poly.type
_entity_poly.pdbx_seq_one_letter_code
_entity_poly.pdbx_strand_id
1 'polypeptide(L)'
;MILLFTSDHCAWCDVLKTMLEEESEELGLLQSIYEVNVDRHHHIAEAFSILVVPSIVSGMHKISGVPSASDLRSFILQVNAGARAGFNKDNPRSVLRDARKIQTAKGQEEQMVRNA
;
A
#
# COMPACT_ATOMS: atom_id res chain seq x y z
N MET A 1 -1.74 6.47 -6.18
CA MET A 1 -2.22 6.78 -4.81
C MET A 1 -1.67 5.70 -3.93
N ILE A 2 -0.82 6.08 -2.99
CA ILE A 2 -0.17 5.17 -2.05
C ILE A 2 -0.66 5.55 -0.65
N LEU A 3 -1.05 4.57 0.15
CA LEU A 3 -1.30 4.72 1.57
C LEU A 3 -0.06 4.27 2.33
N LEU A 4 0.53 5.16 3.12
CA LEU A 4 1.65 4.85 4.02
C LEU A 4 1.10 4.75 5.45
N PHE A 5 1.10 3.55 6.01
CA PHE A 5 0.67 3.29 7.38
C PHE A 5 1.84 3.49 8.34
N THR A 6 1.67 4.38 9.32
CA THR A 6 2.68 4.80 10.29
C THR A 6 2.15 4.70 11.73
N SER A 7 3.03 4.90 12.72
CA SER A 7 2.70 5.03 14.14
C SER A 7 3.60 6.08 14.77
N ASP A 8 3.14 6.74 15.84
CA ASP A 8 3.92 7.68 16.64
C ASP A 8 5.14 6.98 17.31
N HIS A 9 5.15 5.65 17.38
CA HIS A 9 6.21 4.84 17.99
C HIS A 9 7.10 4.09 16.97
N CYS A 10 7.02 4.47 15.69
CA CYS A 10 7.70 3.78 14.60
C CYS A 10 9.03 4.45 14.24
N ALA A 11 10.14 3.89 14.71
CA ALA A 11 11.48 4.42 14.43
C ALA A 11 11.86 4.43 12.94
N TRP A 12 11.24 3.56 12.13
CA TRP A 12 11.58 3.36 10.72
C TRP A 12 10.60 4.02 9.74
N CYS A 13 9.55 4.68 10.24
CA CYS A 13 8.52 5.26 9.40
C CYS A 13 9.04 6.46 8.61
N ASP A 14 9.87 7.30 9.23
CA ASP A 14 10.51 8.44 8.57
C ASP A 14 11.45 7.99 7.46
N VAL A 15 12.18 6.88 7.67
CA VAL A 15 13.09 6.32 6.66
C VAL A 15 12.32 5.91 5.41
N LEU A 16 11.22 5.16 5.55
CA LEU A 16 10.42 4.77 4.38
C LEU A 16 9.78 5.97 3.69
N LYS A 17 9.40 6.99 4.47
CA LYS A 17 8.84 8.23 3.92
C LYS A 17 9.85 8.97 3.05
N THR A 18 11.09 9.15 3.54
CA THR A 18 12.16 9.75 2.74
C THR A 18 12.45 8.94 1.48
N MET A 19 12.57 7.61 1.60
CA MET A 19 12.82 6.75 0.42
C MET A 19 11.70 6.86 -0.62
N LEU A 20 10.45 6.96 -0.20
CA LEU A 20 9.30 7.14 -1.10
C LEU A 20 9.35 8.47 -1.82
N GLU A 21 9.70 9.54 -1.11
CA GLU A 21 9.82 10.90 -1.68
C GLU A 21 10.95 10.95 -2.71
N GLU A 22 12.13 10.43 -2.36
CA GLU A 22 13.31 10.35 -3.25
C GLU A 22 13.00 9.55 -4.53
N GLU A 23 12.49 8.33 -4.40
CA GLU A 23 12.20 7.49 -5.57
C GLU A 23 11.07 8.07 -6.44
N SER A 24 10.08 8.73 -5.84
CA SER A 24 8.99 9.37 -6.60
C SER A 24 9.50 10.58 -7.39
N GLU A 25 10.41 11.36 -6.80
CA GLU A 25 11.06 12.50 -7.43
C GLU A 25 11.98 12.05 -8.58
N GLU A 26 12.83 11.05 -8.35
CA GLU A 26 13.72 10.49 -9.38
C GLU A 26 12.96 9.98 -10.61
N LEU A 27 11.81 9.35 -10.38
CA LEU A 27 10.97 8.81 -11.46
C LEU A 27 10.10 9.90 -12.12
N GLY A 28 10.05 11.12 -11.58
CA GLY A 28 9.17 12.18 -12.06
C GLY A 28 7.68 11.84 -11.92
N LEU A 29 7.31 11.01 -10.94
CA LEU A 29 5.97 10.50 -10.77
C LEU A 29 5.25 11.27 -9.66
N LEU A 30 4.28 12.08 -10.04
CA LEU A 30 3.39 12.76 -9.10
C LEU A 30 2.39 11.75 -8.51
N GLN A 31 2.78 11.10 -7.42
CA GLN A 31 1.89 10.20 -6.69
C GLN A 31 1.39 10.86 -5.42
N SER A 32 0.07 10.85 -5.24
CA SER A 32 -0.53 11.19 -3.96
C SER A 32 -0.19 10.09 -2.94
N ILE A 33 0.71 10.41 -2.02
CA ILE A 33 1.03 9.61 -0.84
C ILE A 33 0.17 10.15 0.31
N TYR A 34 -0.63 9.27 0.93
CA TYR A 34 -1.45 9.61 2.09
C TYR A 34 -0.95 8.84 3.30
N GLU A 35 -0.62 9.57 4.35
CA GLU A 35 -0.18 8.98 5.61
C GLU A 35 -1.38 8.60 6.48
N VAL A 36 -1.36 7.37 7.01
CA VAL A 36 -2.38 6.85 7.92
C VAL A 36 -1.70 6.43 9.21
N ASN A 37 -1.81 7.27 10.24
CA ASN A 37 -1.35 6.94 11.57
C ASN A 37 -2.30 5.91 12.21
N VAL A 38 -1.78 4.71 12.49
CA VAL A 38 -2.56 3.57 12.99
C VAL A 38 -3.00 3.74 14.44
N ASP A 39 -2.27 4.52 15.24
CA ASP A 39 -2.62 4.80 16.64
C ASP A 39 -3.91 5.62 16.72
N ARG A 40 -4.16 6.47 15.71
CA ARG A 40 -5.36 7.31 15.60
C ARG A 40 -6.46 6.69 14.75
N HIS A 41 -6.09 5.87 13.78
CA HIS A 41 -7.03 5.33 12.77
C HIS A 41 -6.96 3.80 12.67
N HIS A 42 -7.06 3.10 13.81
CA HIS A 42 -6.92 1.63 13.85
C HIS A 42 -7.84 0.91 12.85
N HIS A 43 -9.05 1.44 12.61
CA HIS A 43 -10.08 0.78 11.81
C HIS A 43 -9.71 0.78 10.32
N ILE A 44 -8.97 1.79 9.88
CA ILE A 44 -8.41 1.83 8.53
C ILE A 44 -7.30 0.78 8.42
N ALA A 45 -6.38 0.74 9.40
CA ALA A 45 -5.31 -0.27 9.42
C ALA A 45 -5.86 -1.71 9.38
N GLU A 46 -6.91 -1.98 10.14
CA GLU A 46 -7.60 -3.27 10.18
C GLU A 46 -8.23 -3.63 8.81
N ALA A 47 -8.92 -2.68 8.17
CA ALA A 47 -9.53 -2.89 6.85
C ALA A 47 -8.50 -3.26 5.77
N PHE A 48 -7.27 -2.77 5.90
CA PHE A 48 -6.15 -3.09 5.01
C PHE A 48 -5.27 -4.25 5.51
N SER A 49 -5.67 -4.91 6.61
CA SER A 49 -4.91 -6.00 7.25
C SER A 49 -3.45 -5.61 7.51
N ILE A 50 -3.26 -4.43 8.09
CA ILE A 50 -1.96 -3.91 8.51
C ILE A 50 -1.68 -4.43 9.91
N LEU A 51 -0.63 -5.24 10.02
CA LEU A 51 -0.18 -5.84 11.29
C LEU A 51 1.10 -5.19 11.81
N VAL A 52 1.85 -4.53 10.92
CA VAL A 52 3.16 -3.94 11.22
C VAL A 52 3.30 -2.60 10.49
N VAL A 53 4.03 -1.68 11.09
CA VAL A 53 4.39 -0.39 10.51
C VAL A 53 5.93 -0.26 10.43
N PRO A 54 6.48 0.45 9.42
CA PRO A 54 5.74 1.07 8.33
C PRO A 54 5.18 0.03 7.34
N SER A 55 4.08 0.34 6.67
CA SER A 55 3.55 -0.48 5.56
C SER A 55 3.02 0.43 4.46
N ILE A 56 3.25 0.08 3.20
CA ILE A 56 2.73 0.82 2.05
C ILE A 56 1.72 -0.02 1.28
N VAL A 57 0.62 0.60 0.86
CA VAL A 57 -0.45 -0.06 0.09
C VAL A 57 -0.87 0.79 -1.09
N SER A 58 -1.05 0.17 -2.25
CA SER A 58 -1.70 0.78 -3.40
C SER A 58 -2.44 -0.26 -4.22
N GLY A 59 -3.78 -0.17 -4.24
CA GLY A 59 -4.62 -1.19 -4.83
C GLY A 59 -4.37 -2.54 -4.15
N MET A 60 -3.99 -3.56 -4.93
CA MET A 60 -3.68 -4.89 -4.42
C MET A 60 -2.22 -5.07 -3.98
N HIS A 61 -1.35 -4.10 -4.26
CA HIS A 61 0.06 -4.16 -3.90
C HIS A 61 0.24 -3.70 -2.46
N LYS A 62 0.97 -4.48 -1.66
CA LYS A 62 1.33 -4.17 -0.29
C LYS A 62 2.77 -4.56 -0.01
N ILE A 63 3.49 -3.69 0.68
CA ILE A 63 4.80 -3.99 1.28
C ILE A 63 4.73 -3.62 2.76
N SER A 64 5.30 -4.47 3.61
CA SER A 64 5.36 -4.27 5.06
C SER A 64 6.82 -4.23 5.52
N GLY A 65 7.14 -3.32 6.43
CA GLY A 65 8.50 -3.00 6.85
C GLY A 65 9.19 -1.99 5.91
N VAL A 66 10.50 -1.86 6.05
CA VAL A 66 11.33 -1.02 5.18
C VAL A 66 11.85 -1.87 4.01
N PRO A 67 11.37 -1.65 2.77
CA PRO A 67 11.88 -2.34 1.59
C PRO A 67 13.29 -1.92 1.22
N SER A 68 13.93 -2.70 0.33
CA SER A 68 15.08 -2.23 -0.42
C SER A 68 14.68 -1.15 -1.43
N ALA A 69 15.64 -0.32 -1.88
CA ALA A 69 15.39 0.68 -2.92
C ALA A 69 14.85 0.05 -4.21
N SER A 70 15.38 -1.12 -4.62
CA SER A 70 14.89 -1.84 -5.81
C SER A 70 13.46 -2.34 -5.67
N ASP A 71 13.08 -2.82 -4.48
CA ASP A 71 11.70 -3.27 -4.23
C ASP A 71 10.73 -2.09 -4.21
N LEU A 72 11.14 -0.98 -3.60
CA LEU A 72 10.34 0.24 -3.56
C LEU A 72 10.14 0.83 -4.96
N ARG A 73 11.20 0.91 -5.77
CA ARG A 73 11.13 1.33 -7.17
C ARG A 73 10.22 0.43 -7.99
N SER A 74 10.34 -0.89 -7.81
CA SER A 74 9.49 -1.86 -8.49
C SER A 74 8.01 -1.69 -8.10
N PHE A 75 7.74 -1.47 -6.81
CA PHE A 75 6.40 -1.17 -6.32
C PHE A 75 5.83 0.10 -6.97
N ILE A 76 6.60 1.20 -6.96
CA ILE A 76 6.19 2.49 -7.56
C ILE A 76 5.86 2.32 -9.05
N LEU A 77 6.70 1.60 -9.80
CA LEU A 77 6.48 1.35 -11.22
C LEU A 77 5.23 0.50 -11.46
N GLN A 78 5.02 -0.57 -10.69
CA GLN A 78 3.85 -1.43 -10.79
C GLN A 78 2.55 -0.65 -10.55
N VAL A 79 2.51 0.16 -9.50
CA VAL A 79 1.29 0.87 -9.12
C VAL A 79 0.99 2.03 -10.09
N ASN A 80 2.00 2.62 -10.72
CA ASN A 80 1.81 3.61 -11.79
C ASN A 80 1.35 2.99 -13.11
N ALA A 81 1.92 1.85 -13.49
CA ALA A 81 1.49 1.11 -14.67
C ALA A 81 0.03 0.64 -14.54
N GLY A 82 -0.33 0.12 -13.37
CA GLY A 82 -1.71 -0.29 -13.06
C GLY A 82 -2.70 0.88 -12.99
N ALA A 83 -2.26 2.07 -12.55
CA ALA A 83 -3.11 3.26 -12.52
C ALA A 83 -3.53 3.75 -13.91
N ARG A 84 -2.66 3.59 -14.93
CA ARG A 84 -2.96 3.96 -16.32
C ARG A 84 -3.89 2.97 -17.04
N ALA A 85 -4.03 1.75 -16.52
CA ALA A 85 -4.80 0.69 -17.17
C ALA A 85 -6.28 0.59 -16.73
N GLY A 86 -6.74 1.28 -15.67
CA GLY A 86 -8.08 0.96 -15.15
C GLY A 86 -8.79 1.86 -14.15
N PHE A 87 -8.35 3.09 -13.87
CA PHE A 87 -8.99 3.90 -12.81
C PHE A 87 -9.54 5.23 -13.31
N ASN A 88 -10.80 5.19 -13.76
CA ASN A 88 -11.70 6.33 -13.82
C ASN A 88 -12.06 6.71 -12.36
N LYS A 89 -11.28 7.62 -11.77
CA LYS A 89 -11.26 7.95 -10.34
C LYS A 89 -12.05 9.23 -10.08
N ASP A 90 -13.26 9.10 -9.53
CA ASP A 90 -13.97 10.20 -8.84
C ASP A 90 -14.98 9.70 -7.78
N ASN A 91 -14.90 8.44 -7.32
CA ASN A 91 -15.89 7.92 -6.37
C ASN A 91 -15.24 7.25 -5.15
N PRO A 92 -15.40 7.79 -3.91
CA PRO A 92 -14.86 7.18 -2.70
C PRO A 92 -15.39 5.76 -2.42
N ARG A 93 -16.49 5.35 -3.08
CA ARG A 93 -16.96 3.96 -3.09
C ARG A 93 -15.97 2.97 -3.72
N SER A 94 -15.01 3.42 -4.51
CA SER A 94 -13.99 2.53 -5.12
C SER A 94 -13.03 1.96 -4.08
N VAL A 95 -12.74 2.71 -3.01
CA VAL A 95 -11.79 2.29 -1.96
C VAL A 95 -12.30 1.05 -1.22
N LEU A 96 -13.58 1.03 -0.84
CA LEU A 96 -14.21 -0.13 -0.20
C LEU A 96 -14.30 -1.34 -1.12
N ARG A 97 -14.44 -1.11 -2.44
CA ARG A 97 -14.45 -2.18 -3.44
C ARG A 97 -13.08 -2.83 -3.58
N ASP A 98 -12.01 -2.06 -3.49
CA ASP A 98 -10.64 -2.57 -3.58
C ASP A 98 -10.26 -3.34 -2.32
N ALA A 99 -10.63 -2.88 -1.12
CA ALA A 99 -10.47 -3.63 0.12
C ALA A 99 -11.15 -5.01 0.06
N ARG A 100 -12.36 -5.07 -0.51
CA ARG A 100 -13.10 -6.33 -0.66
C ARG A 100 -12.40 -7.32 -1.61
N LYS A 101 -11.78 -6.84 -2.70
CA LYS A 101 -11.02 -7.69 -3.64
C LYS A 101 -9.77 -8.29 -3.00
N ILE A 102 -9.06 -7.51 -2.17
CA ILE A 102 -7.88 -7.98 -1.43
C ILE A 102 -8.25 -9.12 -0.48
N GLN A 103 -9.40 -9.01 0.20
CA GLN A 103 -9.88 -10.09 1.08
C GLN A 103 -10.27 -11.36 0.32
N THR A 104 -10.79 -11.24 -0.91
CA THR A 104 -11.21 -12.42 -1.69
C THR A 104 -10.02 -13.18 -2.27
N ALA A 105 -8.94 -12.49 -2.65
CA ALA A 105 -7.73 -13.11 -3.19
C ALA A 105 -7.03 -14.01 -2.15
N LYS A 106 -6.98 -13.58 -0.89
CA LYS A 106 -6.43 -14.40 0.22
C LYS A 106 -7.17 -15.71 0.44
N GLY A 107 -8.50 -15.70 0.33
CA GLY A 107 -9.31 -16.91 0.49
C GLY A 107 -9.04 -17.97 -0.59
N GLN A 108 -8.62 -17.56 -1.79
CA GLN A 108 -8.31 -18.49 -2.89
C GLN A 108 -6.92 -19.12 -2.75
N GLU A 109 -5.92 -18.38 -2.27
CA GLU A 109 -4.58 -18.92 -1.96
C GLU A 109 -4.66 -19.96 -0.83
N GLU A 110 -5.39 -19.67 0.25
CA GLU A 110 -5.57 -20.61 1.37
C GLU A 110 -6.32 -21.88 0.97
N GLN A 111 -7.22 -21.79 -0.02
CA GLN A 111 -7.99 -22.93 -0.52
C GLN A 111 -7.23 -23.77 -1.56
N MET A 112 -6.26 -23.20 -2.26
CA MET A 112 -5.33 -23.97 -3.12
C MET A 112 -4.32 -24.78 -2.30
N VAL A 113 -3.80 -24.25 -1.20
CA VAL A 113 -2.85 -24.95 -0.32
C VAL A 113 -3.51 -26.12 0.43
N ARG A 114 -4.83 -26.07 0.68
CA ARG A 114 -5.58 -27.16 1.33
C ARG A 114 -5.97 -28.32 0.41
N ASN A 115 -5.89 -28.13 -0.91
CA ASN A 115 -6.28 -29.12 -1.91
C ASN A 115 -5.07 -29.74 -2.64
N ALA A 116 -3.85 -29.42 -2.22
CA ALA A 116 -2.59 -30.04 -2.65
C ALA A 116 -2.10 -31.02 -1.58
#